data_AF-A0A3C1BU55-F1
#
_entry.id   AF-A0A3C1BU55-F1
#
_cell.length_a   1.000
_cell.length_b   1.000
_cell.length_c   1.000
_cell.angle_alpha   90.00
_cell.angle_beta   90.00
_cell.angle_gamma   90.00
#
_symmetry.space_group_name_H-M   'P 1'
#
loop_
_entity.id
_entity.type
_entity.pdbx_description
1 polymer ?
#
loop_
_entity_poly.entity_id
_entity_poly.type
_entity_poly.pdbx_seq_one_letter_code
_entity_poly.pdbx_strand_id
1 'polypeptide(L)'
;MLYASKNKDNRRSPLLETVLLRARAMELLAARVYGESSGISGDAYFTGLISMLDVIFGISPSELINSLNIEGSIQDAIERREGKLGDLLRLIETSDDCSASINAKLLENLRLTVNDISAIKYSSFEWVAEQQIIHGC
;
A
#
# COMPACT_ATOMS: atom_id res chain seq x y z
N MET A 1 -19.72 -0.97 -15.26
CA MET A 1 -20.69 0.07 -14.84
C MET A 1 -19.92 1.11 -14.05
N LEU A 2 -19.86 2.34 -14.55
CA LEU A 2 -19.11 3.44 -13.95
C LEU A 2 -20.09 4.30 -13.15
N TYR A 3 -20.07 4.22 -11.82
CA TYR A 3 -20.93 5.06 -10.98
C TYR A 3 -20.20 6.36 -10.65
N ALA A 4 -20.22 7.32 -11.58
CA ALA A 4 -19.84 8.69 -11.29
C ALA A 4 -21.01 9.38 -10.58
N SER A 5 -21.11 9.22 -9.26
CA SER A 5 -21.91 10.14 -8.46
C SER A 5 -21.11 11.42 -8.29
N LYS A 6 -21.48 12.44 -9.05
CA LYS A 6 -21.01 13.81 -8.90
C LYS A 6 -21.67 14.42 -7.66
N ASN A 7 -21.32 13.94 -6.47
CA ASN A 7 -21.59 14.64 -5.23
C ASN A 7 -20.34 15.45 -4.87
N LYS A 8 -20.50 16.77 -4.74
CA LYS A 8 -19.59 17.64 -3.97
C LYS A 8 -19.73 17.35 -2.47
N ASP A 9 -19.64 16.08 -2.08
CA ASP A 9 -19.38 15.73 -0.70
C ASP A 9 -17.87 15.81 -0.52
N ASN A 10 -17.41 16.29 0.64
CA ASN A 10 -16.00 16.43 1.01
C ASN A 10 -15.27 15.07 1.17
N ARG A 11 -15.72 14.04 0.44
CA ARG A 11 -15.24 12.66 0.50
C ARG A 11 -14.08 12.51 -0.48
N ARG A 12 -13.04 11.81 -0.04
CA ARG A 12 -11.86 11.53 -0.87
C ARG A 12 -12.29 10.73 -2.09
N SER A 13 -11.59 10.94 -3.21
CA SER A 13 -11.74 10.07 -4.37
C SER A 13 -11.49 8.62 -3.95
N PRO A 14 -12.31 7.64 -4.40
CA PRO A 14 -12.07 6.23 -4.11
C PRO A 14 -10.63 5.78 -4.47
N LEU A 15 -10.04 6.35 -5.52
CA LEU A 15 -8.64 6.09 -5.88
C LEU A 15 -7.66 6.55 -4.78
N LEU A 16 -7.90 7.72 -4.18
CA LEU A 16 -7.07 8.24 -3.09
C LEU A 16 -7.26 7.41 -1.80
N GLU A 17 -8.47 6.91 -1.55
CA GLU A 17 -8.70 5.98 -0.45
C GLU A 17 -7.91 4.68 -0.63
N THR A 18 -7.94 4.09 -1.82
CA THR A 18 -7.17 2.87 -2.14
C THR A 18 -5.67 3.08 -1.93
N VAL A 19 -5.13 4.23 -2.34
CA VAL A 19 -3.73 4.59 -2.14
C VAL A 19 -3.38 4.66 -0.65
N LEU A 20 -4.21 5.30 0.17
CA LEU A 20 -4.00 5.39 1.62
C LEU A 20 -4.12 4.02 2.31
N LEU A 21 -5.05 3.18 1.86
CA LEU A 21 -5.19 1.82 2.37
C LEU A 21 -3.92 1.01 2.12
N ARG A 22 -3.33 1.08 0.92
CA ARG A 22 -2.09 0.38 0.62
C ARG A 22 -0.90 0.93 1.41
N ALA A 23 -0.79 2.25 1.53
CA ALA A 23 0.25 2.88 2.35
C ALA A 23 0.18 2.40 3.81
N ARG A 24 -1.01 2.43 4.41
CA ARG A 24 -1.22 1.96 5.79
C ARG A 24 -1.00 0.45 5.95
N ALA A 25 -1.46 -0.35 4.99
CA ALA A 25 -1.25 -1.80 5.03
C ALA A 25 0.24 -2.16 4.97
N MET A 26 1.01 -1.47 4.12
CA MET A 26 2.46 -1.64 4.04
C MET A 26 3.18 -1.27 5.34
N GLU A 27 2.81 -0.16 5.96
CA GLU A 27 3.36 0.28 7.25
C GLU A 27 3.12 -0.74 8.36
N LEU A 28 1.87 -1.19 8.51
CA LEU A 28 1.47 -2.19 9.51
C LEU A 28 2.13 -3.54 9.26
N LEU A 29 2.24 -3.95 7.99
CA LEU A 29 2.92 -5.17 7.60
C LEU A 29 4.41 -5.13 7.94
N ALA A 30 5.07 -4.01 7.66
CA ALA A 30 6.47 -3.78 8.03
C ALA A 30 6.67 -3.85 9.55
N ALA A 31 5.81 -3.19 10.32
CA ALA A 31 5.83 -3.26 11.78
C ALA A 31 5.63 -4.70 12.29
N ARG A 32 4.71 -5.45 11.68
CA ARG A 32 4.43 -6.86 12.04
C ARG A 32 5.61 -7.80 11.78
N VAL A 33 6.36 -7.56 10.71
CA VAL A 33 7.46 -8.43 10.25
C VAL A 33 8.80 -8.06 10.90
N TYR A 34 9.11 -6.77 10.96
CA TYR A 34 10.43 -6.28 11.36
C TYR A 34 10.44 -5.58 12.73
N GLY A 35 9.26 -5.34 13.32
CA GLY A 35 9.09 -4.59 14.56
C GLY A 35 8.98 -3.09 14.34
N GLU A 36 8.20 -2.41 15.19
CA GLU A 36 7.89 -0.98 15.08
C GLU A 36 9.15 -0.09 15.14
N SER A 37 10.16 -0.47 15.91
CA SER A 37 11.40 0.31 16.08
C SER A 37 12.43 0.12 14.95
N SER A 38 12.12 -0.68 13.93
CA SER A 38 13.07 -1.00 12.84
C SER A 38 13.30 0.13 11.84
N GLY A 39 12.51 1.21 11.91
CA GLY A 39 12.57 2.36 10.99
C GLY A 39 11.97 2.09 9.60
N ILE A 40 11.85 0.82 9.19
CA ILE A 40 11.38 0.44 7.85
C ILE A 40 9.88 0.70 7.63
N SER A 41 9.09 0.84 8.69
CA SER A 41 7.63 1.08 8.57
C SER A 41 7.31 2.38 7.85
N GLY A 42 8.10 3.44 8.07
CA GLY A 42 7.94 4.72 7.36
C GLY A 42 8.24 4.58 5.86
N ASP A 43 9.34 3.89 5.52
CA ASP A 43 9.68 3.61 4.12
C ASP A 43 8.63 2.71 3.46
N ALA A 44 8.06 1.75 4.20
CA ALA A 44 6.99 0.89 3.73
C ALA A 44 5.70 1.69 3.46
N TYR A 45 5.34 2.62 4.36
CA TYR A 45 4.23 3.54 4.14
C TYR A 45 4.40 4.32 2.84
N PHE A 46 5.57 4.95 2.66
CA PHE A 46 5.89 5.69 1.44
C PHE A 46 5.89 4.80 0.21
N THR A 47 6.49 3.60 0.29
CA THR A 47 6.47 2.63 -0.80
C THR A 47 5.05 2.28 -1.22
N GLY A 48 4.16 2.00 -0.26
CA GLY A 48 2.75 1.71 -0.52
C GLY A 48 2.03 2.88 -1.18
N LEU A 49 2.30 4.11 -0.74
CA LEU A 49 1.75 5.33 -1.34
C LEU A 49 2.17 5.48 -2.80
N ILE A 50 3.49 5.47 -3.07
CA ILE A 50 4.05 5.72 -4.40
C ILE A 50 3.66 4.61 -5.39
N SER A 51 3.49 3.36 -4.93
CA SER A 51 3.12 2.21 -5.77
C SER A 51 1.75 2.31 -6.48
N MET A 52 0.96 3.36 -6.22
CA MET A 52 -0.33 3.62 -6.86
C MET A 52 -0.50 5.05 -7.39
N LEU A 53 0.47 5.94 -7.14
CA LEU A 53 0.36 7.33 -7.59
C LEU A 53 0.49 7.46 -9.10
N ASP A 54 1.22 6.55 -9.74
CA ASP A 54 1.39 6.47 -11.19
C ASP A 54 0.03 6.36 -11.89
N VAL A 55 -0.88 5.56 -11.32
CA VAL A 55 -2.27 5.42 -11.78
C VAL A 55 -3.06 6.72 -11.65
N ILE A 56 -2.85 7.48 -10.57
CA ILE A 56 -3.53 8.77 -10.36
C ILE A 56 -3.05 9.80 -11.38
N PHE A 57 -1.75 9.84 -11.64
CA PHE A 57 -1.15 10.79 -12.58
C PHE A 57 -1.24 10.34 -14.04
N GLY A 58 -1.59 9.08 -14.30
CA GLY A 58 -1.66 8.52 -15.65
C GLY A 58 -0.29 8.42 -16.33
N ILE A 59 0.76 8.18 -15.54
CA ILE A 59 2.15 8.04 -16.00
C ILE A 59 2.67 6.65 -15.65
N SER A 60 3.82 6.27 -16.21
CA SER A 60 4.46 5.00 -15.83
C SER A 60 5.08 5.08 -14.41
N PRO A 61 5.21 3.94 -13.70
CA PRO A 61 5.93 3.88 -12.43
C PRO A 61 7.34 4.48 -12.49
N SER A 62 8.11 4.18 -13.55
CA SER A 62 9.46 4.72 -13.72
C SER A 62 9.48 6.22 -13.94
N GLU A 63 8.53 6.78 -14.69
CA GLU A 63 8.40 8.24 -14.84
C GLU A 63 8.08 8.91 -13.49
N LEU A 64 7.21 8.31 -12.68
CA LEU A 64 6.88 8.81 -11.35
C LEU A 64 8.12 8.82 -10.43
N ILE A 65 8.83 7.69 -10.37
CA ILE A 65 10.04 7.53 -9.54
C ILE A 65 11.09 8.58 -9.90
N ASN A 66 11.36 8.75 -11.20
CA ASN A 66 12.28 9.76 -11.69
C ASN A 66 11.81 11.19 -11.35
N SER A 67 10.52 11.48 -11.50
CA SER A 67 9.96 12.82 -11.23
C SER A 67 10.03 13.20 -9.75
N LEU A 68 9.91 12.21 -8.85
CA LEU A 68 10.02 12.40 -7.40
C LEU A 68 11.45 12.25 -6.87
N ASN A 69 12.41 11.95 -7.75
CA ASN A 69 13.81 11.72 -7.43
C ASN A 69 14.00 10.66 -6.32
N ILE A 70 13.21 9.58 -6.41
CA ILE A 70 13.23 8.46 -5.47
C ILE A 70 14.34 7.49 -5.87
N GLU A 71 15.16 7.10 -4.91
CA GLU A 71 16.32 6.23 -5.12
C GLU A 71 16.35 5.09 -4.08
N GLY A 72 17.18 4.08 -4.32
CA GLY A 72 17.50 3.03 -3.35
C GLY A 72 16.36 2.03 -3.11
N SER A 73 16.15 1.66 -1.84
CA SER A 73 15.27 0.54 -1.46
C SER A 73 13.81 0.73 -1.91
N ILE A 74 13.32 1.98 -1.95
CA ILE A 74 11.95 2.30 -2.39
C ILE A 74 11.85 2.15 -3.92
N GLN A 75 12.84 2.64 -4.67
CA GLN A 75 12.91 2.44 -6.12
C GLN A 75 12.95 0.94 -6.46
N ASP A 76 13.82 0.18 -5.79
CA ASP A 76 13.98 -1.26 -6.01
C ASP A 76 12.69 -2.04 -5.75
N ALA A 77 11.94 -1.64 -4.72
CA ALA A 77 10.63 -2.20 -4.43
C ALA A 77 9.62 -1.92 -5.55
N ILE A 78 9.56 -0.67 -6.03
CA ILE A 78 8.54 -0.21 -6.97
C ILE A 78 8.83 -0.63 -8.42
N GLU A 79 10.08 -0.71 -8.83
CA GLU A 79 10.43 -1.08 -10.20
C GLU A 79 10.66 -2.60 -10.35
N ARG A 80 11.22 -3.25 -9.32
CA ARG A 80 11.71 -4.63 -9.41
C ARG A 80 11.08 -5.60 -8.41
N ARG A 81 10.34 -5.10 -7.42
CA ARG A 81 9.83 -5.89 -6.28
C ARG A 81 10.98 -6.60 -5.55
N GLU A 82 12.09 -5.90 -5.38
CA GLU A 82 13.30 -6.42 -4.73
C GLU A 82 13.45 -5.89 -3.29
N GLY A 83 14.22 -6.65 -2.49
CA GLY A 83 14.49 -6.32 -1.11
C GLY A 83 13.27 -6.43 -0.19
N LYS A 84 13.45 -5.99 1.06
CA LYS A 84 12.42 -6.09 2.11
C LYS A 84 11.12 -5.39 1.69
N LEU A 85 11.22 -4.17 1.18
CA LEU A 85 10.07 -3.38 0.76
C LEU A 85 9.37 -4.00 -0.45
N GLY A 86 10.11 -4.56 -1.40
CA GLY A 86 9.56 -5.26 -2.56
C GLY A 86 8.82 -6.54 -2.20
N ASP A 87 9.33 -7.30 -1.23
CA ASP A 87 8.67 -8.48 -0.70
C ASP A 87 7.34 -8.13 0.00
N LEU A 88 7.34 -7.09 0.84
CA LEU A 88 6.11 -6.61 1.47
C LEU A 88 5.09 -6.11 0.43
N LEU A 89 5.55 -5.33 -0.56
CA LEU A 89 4.69 -4.81 -1.62
C LEU A 89 4.06 -5.94 -2.44
N ARG A 90 4.83 -6.98 -2.78
CA ARG A 90 4.33 -8.15 -3.51
C ARG A 90 3.23 -8.88 -2.73
N LEU A 91 3.35 -9.00 -1.40
CA LEU A 91 2.29 -9.59 -0.58
C LEU A 91 1.00 -8.78 -0.62
N ILE A 92 1.10 -7.45 -0.49
CA ILE A 92 -0.10 -6.59 -0.51
C ILE A 92 -0.75 -6.61 -1.90
N GLU A 93 0.02 -6.48 -2.98
CA GLU A 93 -0.51 -6.51 -4.35
C GLU A 93 -1.22 -7.82 -4.69
N THR A 94 -0.60 -8.96 -4.36
CA THR A 94 -1.24 -10.27 -4.57
C THR A 94 -2.45 -10.49 -3.68
N SER A 95 -2.56 -9.79 -2.55
CA SER A 95 -3.77 -9.80 -1.72
C SER A 95 -4.89 -8.90 -2.24
N ASP A 96 -4.57 -7.93 -3.09
CA ASP A 96 -5.52 -6.99 -3.71
C ASP A 96 -6.10 -7.55 -5.02
N ASP A 97 -5.37 -8.43 -5.69
CA ASP A 97 -5.78 -9.07 -6.94
C ASP A 97 -6.55 -10.38 -6.67
N CYS A 98 -7.86 -10.38 -6.93
CA CYS A 98 -8.71 -11.56 -6.76
C CYS A 98 -8.36 -12.74 -7.70
N SER A 99 -7.57 -12.50 -8.75
CA SER A 99 -7.10 -13.53 -9.67
C SER A 99 -5.74 -14.13 -9.26
N ALA A 100 -5.05 -13.49 -8.32
CA ALA A 100 -3.75 -13.92 -7.82
C ALA A 100 -3.88 -14.70 -6.51
N SER A 101 -2.96 -15.63 -6.29
CA SER A 101 -2.77 -16.28 -4.99
C SER A 101 -1.61 -15.62 -4.25
N ILE A 102 -1.81 -15.32 -2.97
CA ILE A 102 -0.73 -14.82 -2.11
C ILE A 102 0.42 -15.85 -2.09
N ASN A 103 1.64 -15.36 -2.23
CA ASN A 103 2.83 -16.21 -2.30
C ASN A 103 3.09 -16.94 -0.97
N ALA A 104 2.76 -18.23 -0.93
CA ALA A 104 2.90 -19.06 0.26
C ALA A 104 4.34 -19.15 0.80
N LYS A 105 5.33 -19.20 -0.09
CA LYS A 105 6.75 -19.22 0.30
C LYS A 105 7.17 -17.91 0.96
N LEU A 106 6.64 -16.79 0.47
CA LEU A 106 6.95 -15.49 1.03
C LEU A 106 6.29 -15.30 2.40
N LEU A 107 5.06 -15.79 2.57
CA LEU A 107 4.40 -15.85 3.88
C LEU A 107 5.21 -16.67 4.87
N GLU A 108 5.68 -17.86 4.48
CA GLU A 108 6.52 -18.71 5.33
C GLU A 108 7.82 -18.01 5.74
N ASN A 109 8.54 -17.44 4.77
CA ASN A 109 9.80 -16.72 5.01
C ASN A 109 9.65 -15.56 6.00
N LEU A 110 8.54 -14.84 5.93
CA LEU A 110 8.24 -13.70 6.79
C LEU A 110 7.47 -14.10 8.07
N ARG A 111 7.20 -15.41 8.25
CA ARG A 111 6.43 -15.96 9.38
C ARG A 111 5.05 -15.33 9.53
N LEU A 112 4.39 -15.14 8.39
CA LEU A 112 3.04 -14.60 8.28
C LEU A 112 2.06 -15.69 7.85
N THR A 113 0.80 -15.46 8.18
CA THR A 113 -0.34 -16.23 7.69
C THR A 113 -1.21 -15.34 6.80
N VAL A 114 -2.10 -15.95 6.02
CA VAL A 114 -3.13 -15.20 5.27
C VAL A 114 -4.02 -14.39 6.22
N ASN A 115 -4.27 -14.90 7.44
CA ASN A 115 -5.04 -14.18 8.46
C ASN A 115 -4.33 -12.91 8.93
N ASP A 116 -2.99 -12.91 9.05
CA ASP A 116 -2.25 -11.68 9.37
C ASP A 116 -2.47 -10.62 8.27
N ILE A 117 -2.45 -11.01 7.00
CA ILE A 117 -2.70 -10.09 5.87
C ILE A 117 -4.13 -9.53 5.94
N SER A 118 -5.12 -10.39 6.13
CA SER A 118 -6.52 -9.97 6.27
C SER A 118 -6.74 -9.01 7.45
N ALA A 119 -6.10 -9.29 8.60
CA ALA A 119 -6.16 -8.43 9.77
C ALA A 119 -5.53 -7.05 9.50
N ILE A 120 -4.35 -7.02 8.87
CA ILE A 120 -3.68 -5.77 8.47
C ILE A 120 -4.56 -4.93 7.54
N LYS A 121 -5.20 -5.57 6.54
CA LYS A 121 -6.11 -4.86 5.63
C LYS A 121 -7.30 -4.29 6.38
N TYR A 122 -7.94 -5.08 7.24
CA TYR A 122 -9.07 -4.62 8.05
C TYR A 122 -8.69 -3.41 8.93
N SER A 123 -7.57 -3.47 9.65
CA SER A 123 -7.08 -2.34 10.45
C SER A 123 -6.73 -1.11 9.60
N SER A 124 -6.28 -1.31 8.36
CA SER A 124 -6.03 -0.21 7.42
C SER A 124 -7.34 0.46 6.98
N PHE A 125 -8.39 -0.34 6.73
CA PHE A 125 -9.74 0.17 6.43
C PHE A 125 -10.34 0.98 7.58
N GLU A 126 -10.26 0.45 8.80
CA GLU A 126 -10.72 1.13 10.00
C GLU A 126 -10.03 2.49 10.17
N TRP A 127 -8.69 2.52 10.05
CA TRP A 127 -7.91 3.75 10.12
C TRP A 127 -8.31 4.77 9.04
N VAL A 128 -8.48 4.35 7.78
CA VAL A 128 -8.91 5.28 6.72
C VAL A 128 -10.31 5.83 6.98
N ALA A 129 -11.23 5.01 7.48
CA ALA A 129 -12.58 5.44 7.82
C ALA A 129 -12.60 6.52 8.92
N GLU A 130 -11.77 6.36 9.96
CA GLU A 130 -11.60 7.36 11.03
C GLU A 130 -11.09 8.71 10.48
N GLN A 131 -10.15 8.67 9.54
CA GLN A 131 -9.58 9.88 8.92
C GLN A 131 -10.60 10.67 8.09
N GLN A 132 -11.69 10.06 7.62
CA GLN A 132 -12.76 10.79 6.92
C GLN A 132 -13.67 11.56 7.87
N ILE A 133 -13.82 11.09 9.10
CA ILE A 133 -14.66 11.73 10.13
C ILE A 133 -14.03 13.06 10.57
N ILE A 134 -12.69 13.13 10.61
CA ILE A 134 -11.94 14.33 11.07
C ILE A 134 -12.00 15.48 10.06
N HIS A 135 -12.09 15.19 8.75
CA HIS A 135 -12.16 16.21 7.70
C HIS A 135 -13.59 16.44 7.17
N GLY A 136 -14.60 15.83 7.78
CA GLY A 136 -16.01 15.97 7.42
C GLY A 136 -16.77 17.09 8.18
N CYS A 137 -16.07 17.91 8.96
CA CYS A 137 -16.62 19.07 9.67
C CYS A 137 -16.16 20.39 9.05
#